data_AF-A0A3L7RIT0-F1
#
_entry.id   AF-A0A3L7RIT0-F1
#
_cell.length_a   1.000
_cell.length_b   1.000
_cell.length_c   1.000
_cell.angle_alpha   90.00
_cell.angle_beta   90.00
_cell.angle_gamma   90.00
#
_symmetry.space_group_name_H-M   'P 1'
#
loop_
_entity.id
_entity.type
_entity.pdbx_description
1 polymer ?
#
loop_
_entity_poly.entity_id
_entity_poly.type
_entity_poly.pdbx_seq_one_letter_code
_entity_poly.pdbx_strand_id
1 'polypeptide(L)'
;MRFRSKGKPRGQILAREQRRITLMIVGVGLLVMILIMSGKSAWFTQLFSDPVTAQKKTQPVSEALMGNTELRPDEVEFVPTESPAAANDYASMIDRAGAAQMEATLPENTNGVNNVPHNLTRTIRDDVLGVLSTESDAWFGTLRMAQKITSEQRSRIPEGQFALFMDAPQSCRGKAFTIQGRLRRLVKAPLPKSAETYGVRAAYDAWISTRDSGNQLLHVVALSADSGLPLREELGSNGPDVELAGYFFKREGYAAKGVDGQGDLALAPLILAGRLRYLPPRTLVTRADEMNPWLMWVGIIVGIGVLLLIWQFQMSDNIFRGTRTHQLTSPPVRPSFDGVESVTIEQVLKDMQEHAQQTSPDTSLISR
;
A
#
# COMPACT_ATOMS: atom_id res chain seq x y z
N MET A 1 -54.95 62.91 2.01
CA MET A 1 -55.16 61.95 0.90
C MET A 1 -54.34 60.70 1.17
N ARG A 2 -54.93 59.50 1.11
CA ARG A 2 -54.28 58.20 1.42
C ARG A 2 -54.32 57.33 0.17
N PHE A 3 -53.16 57.06 -0.44
CA PHE A 3 -53.03 56.15 -1.57
C PHE A 3 -52.91 54.71 -1.07
N ARG A 4 -53.91 53.87 -1.36
CA ARG A 4 -53.81 52.41 -1.23
C ARG A 4 -53.29 51.86 -2.56
N SER A 5 -51.99 51.58 -2.66
CA SER A 5 -51.48 50.70 -3.71
C SER A 5 -51.78 49.25 -3.31
N LYS A 6 -52.59 48.56 -4.12
CA LYS A 6 -52.77 47.11 -4.01
C LYS A 6 -51.48 46.45 -4.49
N GLY A 7 -50.57 46.15 -3.57
CA GLY A 7 -49.39 45.35 -3.86
C GLY A 7 -49.82 43.97 -4.33
N LYS A 8 -49.56 43.64 -5.61
CA LYS A 8 -49.62 42.25 -6.08
C LYS A 8 -48.54 41.46 -5.32
N PRO A 9 -48.86 40.29 -4.74
CA PRO A 9 -47.89 39.51 -4.00
C PRO A 9 -46.75 39.09 -4.95
N ARG A 10 -45.55 39.65 -4.72
CA ARG A 10 -44.29 39.17 -5.29
C ARG A 10 -43.97 37.84 -4.59
N GLY A 11 -43.84 36.76 -5.35
CA GLY A 11 -43.30 35.51 -4.79
C GLY A 11 -43.88 34.20 -5.33
N GLN A 12 -44.78 34.22 -6.32
CA GLN A 12 -45.17 32.97 -6.98
C GLN A 12 -44.22 32.70 -8.15
N ILE A 13 -43.20 31.87 -7.87
CA ILE A 13 -42.39 31.20 -8.90
C ILE A 13 -43.37 30.55 -9.87
N LEU A 14 -43.25 30.82 -11.18
CA LEU A 14 -44.16 30.24 -12.16
C LEU A 14 -44.09 28.71 -12.05
N ALA A 15 -45.22 28.02 -12.11
CA ALA A 15 -45.28 26.55 -12.05
C ALA A 15 -44.34 25.87 -13.07
N ARG A 16 -44.01 26.56 -14.16
CA ARG A 16 -43.05 26.14 -15.18
C ARG A 16 -41.60 26.18 -14.71
N GLU A 17 -41.23 27.13 -13.85
CA GLU A 17 -39.91 27.22 -13.23
C GLU A 17 -39.76 26.19 -12.11
N GLN A 18 -40.81 25.96 -11.32
CA GLN A 18 -40.80 24.93 -10.28
C GLN A 18 -40.56 23.53 -10.86
N ARG A 19 -41.13 23.23 -12.04
CA ARG A 19 -40.91 21.95 -12.76
C ARG A 19 -39.48 21.80 -13.29
N ARG A 20 -38.81 22.90 -13.64
CA ARG A 20 -37.40 22.89 -14.09
C ARG A 20 -36.44 22.65 -12.94
N ILE A 21 -36.67 23.33 -11.81
CA ILE A 21 -35.83 23.19 -10.60
C ILE A 21 -35.92 21.76 -10.05
N THR A 22 -37.13 21.19 -9.99
CA THR A 22 -37.33 19.80 -9.54
C THR A 22 -36.64 18.79 -10.45
N LEU A 23 -36.70 18.96 -11.78
CA LEU A 23 -35.95 18.12 -12.73
C LEU A 23 -34.43 18.22 -12.52
N MET A 24 -33.91 19.40 -12.23
CA MET A 24 -32.48 19.59 -11.96
C MET A 24 -32.03 18.86 -10.69
N ILE A 25 -32.79 18.99 -9.60
CA ILE A 25 -32.47 18.32 -8.33
C ILE A 25 -32.50 16.80 -8.49
N VAL A 26 -33.49 16.26 -9.20
CA VAL A 26 -33.59 14.82 -9.48
C VAL A 26 -32.41 14.36 -10.35
N GLY A 27 -32.03 15.12 -11.37
CA GLY A 27 -30.89 14.78 -12.23
C GLY A 27 -29.56 14.76 -11.48
N VAL A 28 -29.31 15.75 -10.62
CA VAL A 28 -28.11 15.80 -9.78
C VAL A 28 -28.09 14.66 -8.75
N GLY A 29 -29.24 14.38 -8.12
CA GLY A 29 -29.36 13.26 -7.19
C GLY A 29 -29.07 11.90 -7.85
N LEU A 30 -29.56 11.70 -9.07
CA LEU A 30 -29.32 10.49 -9.84
C LEU A 30 -27.84 10.36 -10.27
N LEU A 31 -27.20 11.46 -10.62
CA LEU A 31 -25.76 11.48 -10.92
C LEU A 31 -24.91 11.13 -9.69
N VAL A 32 -25.23 11.69 -8.52
CA VAL A 32 -24.55 11.35 -7.25
C VAL A 32 -24.77 9.89 -6.88
N MET A 33 -25.98 9.36 -7.06
CA MET A 33 -26.28 7.95 -6.81
C MET A 33 -25.48 7.01 -7.72
N ILE A 34 -25.35 7.33 -9.02
CA ILE A 34 -24.49 6.58 -9.95
C ILE A 34 -23.03 6.65 -9.50
N LEU A 35 -22.54 7.81 -9.06
CA LEU A 35 -21.16 8.00 -8.59
C LEU A 35 -20.86 7.17 -7.33
N ILE A 36 -21.82 7.06 -6.41
CA ILE A 36 -21.71 6.22 -5.20
C ILE A 36 -21.77 4.73 -5.58
N MET A 37 -22.66 4.32 -6.48
CA MET A 37 -22.77 2.92 -6.91
C MET A 37 -21.62 2.44 -7.81
N SER A 38 -20.94 3.34 -8.52
CA SER A 38 -19.81 3.02 -9.40
C SER A 38 -18.50 2.72 -8.64
N GLY A 39 -18.56 2.60 -7.31
CA GLY A 39 -17.59 1.88 -6.49
C GLY A 39 -16.12 2.17 -6.82
N LYS A 40 -15.59 3.29 -6.30
CA LYS A 40 -14.14 3.58 -6.13
C LYS A 40 -13.23 2.92 -7.18
N SER A 41 -13.37 3.28 -8.45
CA SER A 41 -12.35 2.95 -9.44
C SER A 41 -11.14 3.86 -9.22
N ALA A 42 -9.96 3.24 -9.07
CA ALA A 42 -8.68 3.89 -8.74
C ALA A 42 -8.30 5.08 -9.64
N TRP A 43 -8.92 5.20 -10.82
CA TRP A 43 -8.69 6.32 -11.74
C TRP A 43 -9.19 7.67 -11.17
N PHE A 44 -10.26 7.69 -10.37
CA PHE A 44 -10.84 8.94 -9.86
C PHE A 44 -9.95 9.58 -8.78
N THR A 45 -9.31 8.77 -7.95
CA THR A 45 -8.29 9.24 -7.00
C THR A 45 -7.04 9.76 -7.68
N GLN A 46 -6.71 9.21 -8.86
CA GLN A 46 -5.54 9.61 -9.64
C GLN A 46 -5.75 10.93 -10.41
N LEU A 47 -7.00 11.30 -10.70
CA LEU A 47 -7.34 12.53 -11.42
C LEU A 47 -7.37 13.80 -10.52
N PHE A 48 -7.52 13.64 -9.21
CA PHE A 48 -7.63 14.75 -8.23
C PHE A 48 -6.54 14.74 -7.15
N SER A 49 -5.53 13.87 -7.26
CA SER A 49 -4.31 14.01 -6.48
C SER A 49 -3.34 14.91 -7.23
N ASP A 50 -3.23 16.17 -6.81
CA ASP A 50 -2.27 17.12 -7.37
C ASP A 50 -0.83 16.58 -7.28
N PRO A 51 0.01 16.77 -8.32
CA PRO A 51 1.43 16.43 -8.26
C PRO A 51 2.18 17.55 -7.51
N VAL A 52 2.09 17.57 -6.18
CA VAL A 52 2.90 18.48 -5.36
C VAL A 52 4.30 17.89 -5.18
N THR A 53 5.18 18.30 -6.09
CA THR A 53 6.60 18.65 -5.88
C THR A 53 7.37 17.96 -4.75
N ALA A 54 8.35 17.16 -5.16
CA ALA A 54 9.58 16.94 -4.43
C ALA A 54 10.30 18.26 -4.13
N GLN A 55 10.63 18.54 -2.85
CA GLN A 55 11.97 18.88 -2.37
C GLN A 55 12.01 19.30 -0.88
N LYS A 56 12.84 18.56 -0.13
CA LYS A 56 13.91 19.01 0.78
C LYS A 56 13.54 19.72 2.12
N LYS A 57 13.95 19.10 3.24
CA LYS A 57 14.85 19.78 4.20
C LYS A 57 15.65 18.80 5.08
N THR A 58 16.95 18.76 4.81
CA THR A 58 18.05 18.32 5.67
C THR A 58 18.03 19.05 7.02
N GLN A 59 18.37 18.36 8.11
CA GLN A 59 19.29 18.90 9.10
C GLN A 59 20.22 17.82 9.69
N PRO A 60 21.46 18.19 10.05
CA PRO A 60 22.59 17.28 10.26
C PRO A 60 22.99 17.18 11.74
N VAL A 61 23.54 16.04 12.16
CA VAL A 61 24.45 15.99 13.32
C VAL A 61 25.54 14.95 13.03
N SER A 62 26.78 15.43 13.08
CA SER A 62 28.09 14.74 13.10
C SER A 62 28.42 13.87 11.88
N GLU A 63 29.37 14.17 10.99
CA GLU A 63 30.53 15.07 11.04
C GLU A 63 31.31 15.04 12.37
N ALA A 64 31.59 13.83 12.82
CA ALA A 64 32.72 13.55 13.68
C ALA A 64 33.26 12.17 13.28
N LEU A 65 34.57 12.12 13.01
CA LEU A 65 35.37 10.94 12.68
C LEU A 65 35.40 10.56 11.20
N MET A 66 35.76 11.54 10.36
CA MET A 66 36.69 11.23 9.28
C MET A 66 37.98 10.68 9.89
N GLY A 67 38.27 9.42 9.61
CA GLY A 67 39.49 8.72 9.95
C GLY A 67 39.88 7.80 8.82
N ASN A 68 40.62 8.36 7.87
CA ASN A 68 41.66 7.76 7.04
C ASN A 68 41.30 6.53 6.19
N THR A 69 41.26 6.81 4.90
CA THR A 69 41.39 5.92 3.76
C THR A 69 42.64 5.04 3.86
N GLU A 70 42.48 3.73 3.94
CA GLU A 70 43.30 2.75 3.21
C GLU A 70 42.61 1.39 3.22
N LEU A 71 42.27 0.89 2.02
CA LEU A 71 41.79 -0.47 1.80
C LEU A 71 42.95 -1.45 2.05
N ARG A 72 42.70 -2.48 2.85
CA ARG A 72 43.47 -3.73 2.78
C ARG A 72 42.55 -4.90 2.44
N PRO A 73 42.93 -5.76 1.47
CA PRO A 73 42.33 -7.09 1.36
C PRO A 73 42.81 -7.92 2.56
N ASP A 74 42.05 -8.96 2.90
CA ASP A 74 42.50 -10.23 3.53
C ASP A 74 41.34 -10.76 4.37
N GLU A 75 40.71 -11.84 3.91
CA GLU A 75 41.11 -13.23 4.17
C GLU A 75 40.36 -13.71 5.42
N VAL A 76 39.24 -14.39 5.18
CA VAL A 76 38.42 -14.99 6.22
C VAL A 76 39.14 -16.24 6.70
N GLU A 77 39.81 -16.13 7.84
CA GLU A 77 40.40 -17.26 8.57
C GLU A 77 39.27 -18.09 9.21
N PHE A 78 39.05 -19.30 8.71
CA PHE A 78 38.16 -20.28 9.33
C PHE A 78 38.90 -20.94 10.50
N VAL A 79 38.49 -20.65 11.74
CA VAL A 79 38.95 -21.37 12.93
C VAL A 79 38.24 -22.73 13.01
N PRO A 80 38.94 -23.87 12.90
CA PRO A 80 38.35 -25.18 13.12
C PRO A 80 38.35 -25.46 14.62
N THR A 81 37.19 -25.39 15.26
CA THR A 81 37.04 -25.89 16.64
C THR A 81 36.74 -27.38 16.58
N GLU A 82 37.79 -28.20 16.60
CA GLU A 82 37.68 -29.65 16.77
C GLU A 82 37.37 -30.01 18.24
N SER A 83 36.30 -30.77 18.45
CA SER A 83 36.17 -31.63 19.62
C SER A 83 35.67 -33.01 19.16
N PRO A 84 36.57 -34.02 19.04
CA PRO A 84 36.27 -35.28 18.33
C PRO A 84 35.39 -36.28 19.10
N ALA A 85 35.07 -36.02 20.38
CA ALA A 85 34.54 -37.07 21.25
C ALA A 85 33.03 -37.36 21.06
N ALA A 86 32.26 -36.45 20.45
CA ALA A 86 30.83 -36.65 20.22
C ALA A 86 30.45 -36.97 18.76
N ALA A 87 31.38 -36.82 17.81
CA ALA A 87 31.10 -37.00 16.38
C ALA A 87 31.00 -38.48 15.96
N ASN A 88 31.62 -39.39 16.71
CA ASN A 88 31.71 -40.80 16.33
C ASN A 88 30.42 -41.61 16.59
N ASP A 89 29.43 -41.04 17.30
CA ASP A 89 28.15 -41.71 17.61
C ASP A 89 27.04 -41.40 16.58
N TYR A 90 27.24 -40.41 15.69
CA TYR A 90 26.26 -40.06 14.65
C TYR A 90 26.57 -40.68 13.30
N ALA A 91 27.83 -40.99 13.01
CA ALA A 91 28.23 -41.66 11.77
C ALA A 91 27.55 -43.02 11.59
N SER A 92 27.29 -43.75 12.69
CA SER A 92 26.56 -45.02 12.70
C SER A 92 25.03 -44.86 12.51
N MET A 93 24.47 -43.68 12.80
CA MET A 93 23.05 -43.36 12.52
C MET A 93 22.79 -43.01 11.04
N ILE A 94 23.83 -42.74 10.26
CA ILE A 94 23.76 -42.28 8.86
C ILE A 94 23.78 -43.47 7.87
N ASP A 95 24.16 -44.67 8.32
CA ASP A 95 24.01 -45.88 7.52
C ASP A 95 22.55 -46.19 7.20
N ARG A 96 22.31 -46.95 6.11
CA ARG A 96 20.96 -47.35 5.67
C ARG A 96 20.13 -47.98 6.79
N ALA A 97 20.79 -48.61 7.76
CA ALA A 97 20.20 -49.18 8.98
C ALA A 97 19.83 -48.12 10.04
N GLY A 98 20.68 -47.12 10.28
CA GLY A 98 20.40 -46.02 11.23
C GLY A 98 19.27 -45.10 10.73
N ALA A 99 19.22 -44.83 9.42
CA ALA A 99 18.10 -44.13 8.79
C ALA A 99 16.77 -44.90 8.95
N ALA A 100 16.80 -46.24 8.86
CA ALA A 100 15.63 -47.08 9.06
C ALA A 100 15.18 -47.13 10.53
N GLN A 101 16.10 -47.09 11.49
CA GLN A 101 15.78 -47.01 12.92
C GLN A 101 15.19 -45.65 13.32
N MET A 102 15.68 -44.55 12.73
CA MET A 102 15.05 -43.23 12.88
C MET A 102 13.65 -43.21 12.28
N GLU A 103 13.41 -43.92 11.17
CA GLU A 103 12.10 -44.01 10.54
C GLU A 103 11.09 -44.83 11.38
N ALA A 104 11.56 -45.84 12.10
CA ALA A 104 10.73 -46.70 12.94
C ALA A 104 10.27 -46.08 14.27
N THR A 105 10.87 -44.96 14.71
CA THR A 105 10.62 -44.35 16.03
C THR A 105 9.94 -42.97 15.96
N LEU A 106 9.48 -42.54 14.78
CA LEU A 106 8.84 -41.24 14.61
C LEU A 106 7.40 -41.27 15.16
N PRO A 107 7.06 -40.44 16.17
CA PRO A 107 5.67 -40.25 16.56
C PRO A 107 4.93 -39.57 15.40
N GLU A 108 3.94 -40.27 14.87
CA GLU A 108 3.07 -39.76 13.80
C GLU A 108 2.31 -38.54 14.33
N ASN A 109 2.50 -37.40 13.67
CA ASN A 109 1.78 -36.16 14.01
C ASN A 109 0.33 -36.26 13.48
N THR A 110 -0.58 -35.46 14.04
CA THR A 110 -2.02 -35.43 13.69
C THR A 110 -2.30 -35.21 12.20
N ASN A 111 -1.35 -34.65 11.47
CA ASN A 111 -1.48 -34.34 10.04
C ASN A 111 -0.89 -35.45 9.11
N GLY A 112 -0.39 -36.56 9.67
CA GLY A 112 0.22 -37.66 8.90
C GLY A 112 1.59 -37.31 8.29
N VAL A 113 2.25 -36.28 8.82
CA VAL A 113 3.61 -35.85 8.43
C VAL A 113 4.50 -35.84 9.66
N ASN A 114 5.58 -36.61 9.60
CA ASN A 114 6.50 -36.75 10.73
C ASN A 114 7.28 -35.45 10.93
N ASN A 115 7.40 -35.02 12.19
CA ASN A 115 8.28 -33.91 12.57
C ASN A 115 9.74 -34.39 12.56
N VAL A 116 10.68 -33.47 12.32
CA VAL A 116 12.11 -33.77 12.42
C VAL A 116 12.44 -34.21 13.85
N PRO A 117 13.13 -35.35 14.05
CA PRO A 117 13.54 -35.82 15.36
C PRO A 117 14.27 -34.77 16.20
N HIS A 118 13.95 -34.70 17.50
CA HIS A 118 14.51 -33.70 18.41
C HIS A 118 16.04 -33.82 18.59
N ASN A 119 16.60 -35.03 18.44
CA ASN A 119 18.05 -35.25 18.47
C ASN A 119 18.79 -34.54 17.32
N LEU A 120 18.14 -34.34 16.17
CA LEU A 120 18.69 -33.57 15.05
C LEU A 120 18.51 -32.07 15.28
N THR A 121 17.40 -31.63 15.87
CA THR A 121 17.12 -30.21 16.02
C THR A 121 17.84 -29.54 17.19
N ARG A 122 18.38 -30.30 18.15
CA ARG A 122 19.05 -29.79 19.35
C ARG A 122 20.33 -28.99 19.08
N THR A 123 21.02 -29.28 17.98
CA THR A 123 22.29 -28.62 17.63
C THR A 123 22.09 -27.33 16.84
N ILE A 124 20.86 -27.06 16.38
CA ILE A 124 20.52 -25.91 15.54
C ILE A 124 20.51 -24.63 16.37
N ARG A 125 21.21 -23.61 15.89
CA ARG A 125 21.27 -22.26 16.47
C ARG A 125 20.63 -21.25 15.53
N ASP A 126 19.70 -20.46 16.07
CA ASP A 126 19.13 -19.32 15.37
C ASP A 126 20.11 -18.12 15.40
N ASP A 127 19.87 -17.14 14.52
CA ASP A 127 20.56 -15.85 14.47
C ASP A 127 22.05 -15.92 14.16
N VAL A 128 22.46 -17.01 13.50
CA VAL A 128 23.82 -17.22 13.01
C VAL A 128 23.84 -17.07 11.49
N LEU A 129 24.94 -16.53 10.96
CA LEU A 129 25.21 -16.46 9.53
C LEU A 129 25.32 -17.87 8.93
N GLY A 130 24.37 -18.22 8.06
CA GLY A 130 24.33 -19.50 7.36
C GLY A 130 24.21 -20.73 8.27
N VAL A 131 24.57 -21.88 7.71
CA VAL A 131 24.49 -23.20 8.38
C VAL A 131 25.86 -23.60 8.91
N LEU A 132 25.92 -23.93 10.20
CA LEU A 132 27.17 -24.35 10.86
C LEU A 132 27.55 -25.78 10.48
N SER A 133 28.85 -26.12 10.53
CA SER A 133 29.32 -27.48 10.31
C SER A 133 28.69 -28.50 11.28
N THR A 134 28.45 -28.09 12.54
CA THR A 134 27.76 -28.89 13.56
C THR A 134 26.26 -29.09 13.29
N GLU A 135 25.69 -28.35 12.35
CA GLU A 135 24.28 -28.45 11.93
C GLU A 135 24.12 -29.29 10.65
N SER A 136 25.22 -29.75 10.04
CA SER A 136 25.20 -30.45 8.75
C SER A 136 24.33 -31.71 8.76
N ASP A 137 24.44 -32.56 9.79
CA ASP A 137 23.61 -33.76 9.94
C ASP A 137 22.11 -33.42 10.01
N ALA A 138 21.76 -32.39 10.78
CA ALA A 138 20.39 -31.93 10.90
C ALA A 138 19.87 -31.36 9.56
N TRP A 139 20.71 -30.63 8.85
CA TRP A 139 20.40 -30.03 7.56
C TRP A 139 20.13 -31.08 6.48
N PHE A 140 21.05 -32.04 6.30
CA PHE A 140 20.89 -33.13 5.33
C PHE A 140 19.77 -34.08 5.73
N GLY A 141 19.64 -34.44 7.02
CA GLY A 141 18.55 -35.26 7.52
C GLY A 141 17.19 -34.65 7.25
N THR A 142 17.05 -33.34 7.50
CA THR A 142 15.80 -32.60 7.22
C THR A 142 15.48 -32.53 5.73
N LEU A 143 16.47 -32.29 4.86
CA LEU A 143 16.26 -32.31 3.41
C LEU A 143 15.77 -33.68 2.91
N ARG A 144 16.33 -34.78 3.43
CA ARG A 144 15.87 -36.13 3.10
C ARG A 144 14.44 -36.38 3.55
N MET A 145 14.04 -35.88 4.72
CA MET A 145 12.66 -35.93 5.16
C MET A 145 11.75 -35.10 4.24
N ALA A 146 12.18 -33.90 3.87
CA ALA A 146 11.45 -33.03 2.95
C ALA A 146 11.25 -33.66 1.57
N GLN A 147 12.21 -34.47 1.09
CA GLN A 147 12.10 -35.22 -0.15
C GLN A 147 10.96 -36.26 -0.14
N LYS A 148 10.65 -36.83 1.04
CA LYS A 148 9.64 -37.87 1.21
C LYS A 148 8.21 -37.34 1.27
N ILE A 149 8.02 -36.02 1.35
CA ILE A 149 6.67 -35.42 1.43
C ILE A 149 5.89 -35.71 0.14
N THR A 150 4.82 -36.49 0.26
CA THR A 150 3.94 -36.82 -0.87
C THR A 150 2.95 -35.69 -1.17
N SER A 151 2.31 -35.75 -2.34
CA SER A 151 1.29 -34.77 -2.71
C SER A 151 0.04 -34.83 -1.82
N GLU A 152 -0.31 -36.01 -1.30
CA GLU A 152 -1.42 -36.16 -0.36
C GLU A 152 -1.09 -35.52 0.99
N GLN A 153 0.09 -35.80 1.52
CA GLN A 153 0.58 -35.20 2.76
C GLN A 153 0.61 -33.67 2.66
N ARG A 154 1.03 -33.12 1.52
CA ARG A 154 1.08 -31.66 1.29
C ARG A 154 -0.24 -30.96 1.58
N SER A 155 -1.38 -31.54 1.18
CA SER A 155 -2.70 -30.94 1.43
C SER A 155 -3.09 -30.87 2.91
N ARG A 156 -2.43 -31.65 3.77
CA ARG A 156 -2.65 -31.69 5.23
C ARG A 156 -1.65 -30.82 6.01
N ILE A 157 -0.57 -30.40 5.35
CA ILE A 157 0.44 -29.54 5.96
C ILE A 157 -0.11 -28.11 6.04
N PRO A 158 -0.09 -27.47 7.23
CA PRO A 158 -0.59 -26.11 7.38
C PRO A 158 0.22 -25.10 6.58
N GLU A 159 -0.42 -24.01 6.16
CA GLU A 159 0.26 -22.88 5.53
C GLU A 159 1.14 -22.16 6.57
N GLY A 160 2.39 -21.91 6.21
CA GLY A 160 3.36 -21.20 7.03
C GLY A 160 3.18 -19.70 6.97
N GLN A 161 3.28 -19.03 8.13
CA GLN A 161 3.26 -17.57 8.23
C GLN A 161 4.66 -17.06 8.56
N PHE A 162 5.09 -16.01 7.86
CA PHE A 162 6.40 -15.38 8.04
C PHE A 162 6.59 -14.89 9.47
N ALA A 163 5.59 -14.19 10.03
CA ALA A 163 5.65 -13.67 11.40
C ALA A 163 5.88 -14.79 12.43
N LEU A 164 5.24 -15.94 12.25
CA LEU A 164 5.40 -17.09 13.15
C LEU A 164 6.84 -17.62 13.15
N PHE A 165 7.49 -17.68 11.99
CA PHE A 165 8.88 -18.11 11.88
C PHE A 165 9.87 -17.14 12.52
N MET A 166 9.55 -15.85 12.50
CA MET A 166 10.37 -14.82 13.09
C MET A 166 10.16 -14.71 14.59
N ASP A 167 8.93 -14.74 15.08
CA ASP A 167 8.62 -14.50 16.49
C ASP A 167 8.81 -15.76 17.36
N ALA A 168 8.55 -16.94 16.81
CA ALA A 168 8.59 -18.21 17.54
C ALA A 168 9.35 -19.32 16.77
N PRO A 169 10.64 -19.11 16.41
CA PRO A 169 11.42 -20.07 15.62
C PRO A 169 11.53 -21.44 16.32
N GLN A 170 11.71 -21.46 17.64
CA GLN A 170 11.81 -22.68 18.43
C GLN A 170 10.55 -23.55 18.34
N SER A 171 9.37 -22.92 18.32
CA SER A 171 8.09 -23.64 18.19
C SER A 171 7.85 -24.17 16.78
N CYS A 172 8.52 -23.62 15.76
CA CYS A 172 8.40 -24.04 14.37
C CYS A 172 9.44 -25.08 13.95
N ARG A 173 10.56 -25.16 14.68
CA ARG A 173 11.72 -25.99 14.35
C ARG A 173 11.33 -27.46 14.11
N GLY A 174 11.72 -27.96 12.93
CA GLY A 174 11.48 -29.33 12.54
C GLY A 174 10.01 -29.65 12.20
N LYS A 175 9.13 -28.65 12.12
CA LYS A 175 7.74 -28.83 11.66
C LYS A 175 7.63 -28.52 10.17
N ALA A 176 6.76 -29.26 9.49
CA ALA A 176 6.48 -29.06 8.08
C ALA A 176 5.47 -27.94 7.87
N PHE A 177 5.69 -27.10 6.86
CA PHE A 177 4.82 -26.02 6.42
C PHE A 177 4.72 -26.00 4.90
N THR A 178 3.54 -25.60 4.40
CA THR A 178 3.33 -25.27 3.00
C THR A 178 3.52 -23.78 2.83
N ILE A 179 4.28 -23.36 1.82
CA ILE A 179 4.61 -21.95 1.60
C ILE A 179 4.30 -21.62 0.15
N GLN A 180 3.55 -20.54 -0.02
CA GLN A 180 3.25 -19.95 -1.31
C GLN A 180 3.79 -18.53 -1.35
N GLY A 181 4.43 -18.17 -2.46
CA GLY A 181 5.02 -16.87 -2.59
C GLY A 181 5.56 -16.62 -3.98
N ARG A 182 6.21 -15.47 -4.14
CA ARG A 182 6.82 -15.06 -5.39
C ARG A 182 8.32 -15.29 -5.34
N LEU A 183 8.84 -15.96 -6.35
CA LEU A 183 10.27 -16.24 -6.47
C LEU A 183 11.04 -14.96 -6.77
N ARG A 184 12.10 -14.66 -6.01
CA ARG A 184 12.96 -13.48 -6.17
C ARG A 184 14.35 -13.81 -6.67
N ARG A 185 14.87 -14.97 -6.26
CA ARG A 185 16.16 -15.54 -6.66
C ARG A 185 16.01 -17.05 -6.76
N LEU A 186 16.64 -17.65 -7.75
CA LEU A 186 16.79 -19.10 -7.84
C LEU A 186 18.14 -19.41 -8.48
N VAL A 187 19.04 -19.97 -7.68
CA VAL A 187 20.37 -20.38 -8.14
C VAL A 187 20.63 -21.82 -7.74
N LYS A 188 21.55 -22.48 -8.44
CA LYS A 188 22.00 -23.81 -8.02
C LYS A 188 22.92 -23.64 -6.82
N ALA A 189 22.58 -24.26 -5.69
CA ALA A 189 23.36 -24.15 -4.48
C ALA A 189 24.66 -24.99 -4.60
N PRO A 190 25.82 -24.46 -4.20
CA PRO A 190 27.02 -25.27 -4.07
C PRO A 190 26.84 -26.25 -2.91
N LEU A 191 27.07 -27.54 -3.16
CA LEU A 191 27.02 -28.58 -2.14
C LEU A 191 28.44 -28.94 -1.70
N PRO A 192 28.69 -29.15 -0.39
CA PRO A 192 29.95 -29.69 0.07
C PRO A 192 30.09 -31.15 -0.38
N LYS A 193 31.33 -31.65 -0.48
CA LYS A 193 31.60 -33.04 -0.87
C LYS A 193 30.90 -34.07 0.04
N SER A 194 30.68 -33.72 1.31
CA SER A 194 29.94 -34.56 2.26
C SER A 194 28.49 -34.81 1.85
N ALA A 195 27.88 -33.96 1.01
CA ALA A 195 26.49 -34.10 0.56
C ALA A 195 26.23 -35.42 -0.18
N GLU A 196 27.24 -35.94 -0.89
CA GLU A 196 27.14 -37.21 -1.62
C GLU A 196 26.90 -38.39 -0.68
N THR A 197 27.52 -38.38 0.51
CA THR A 197 27.33 -39.39 1.56
C THR A 197 25.88 -39.44 2.05
N TYR A 198 25.18 -38.29 2.03
CA TYR A 198 23.75 -38.21 2.40
C TYR A 198 22.81 -38.48 1.21
N GLY A 199 23.34 -38.80 0.02
CA GLY A 199 22.56 -39.03 -1.19
C GLY A 199 21.98 -37.76 -1.82
N VAL A 200 22.47 -36.58 -1.42
CA VAL A 200 22.03 -35.28 -1.96
C VAL A 200 22.92 -34.92 -3.15
N ARG A 201 22.36 -35.00 -4.37
CA ARG A 201 23.09 -34.76 -5.62
C ARG A 201 23.05 -33.32 -6.12
N ALA A 202 21.98 -32.62 -5.79
CA ALA A 202 21.74 -31.25 -6.20
C ALA A 202 20.88 -30.55 -5.17
N ALA A 203 21.10 -29.25 -5.03
CA ALA A 203 20.27 -28.35 -4.26
C ALA A 203 20.14 -27.03 -5.01
N TYR A 204 19.04 -26.33 -4.76
CA TYR A 204 18.69 -25.04 -5.30
C TYR A 204 18.48 -24.10 -4.14
N ASP A 205 19.15 -22.96 -4.18
CA ASP A 205 18.95 -21.85 -3.25
C ASP A 205 17.95 -20.90 -3.88
N ALA A 206 16.83 -20.71 -3.20
CA ALA A 206 15.72 -19.89 -3.62
C ALA A 206 15.39 -18.85 -2.55
N TRP A 207 15.18 -17.61 -2.98
CA TRP A 207 14.65 -16.56 -2.12
C TRP A 207 13.24 -16.22 -2.55
N ILE A 208 12.30 -16.24 -1.60
CA ILE A 208 10.87 -16.14 -1.87
C ILE A 208 10.27 -15.03 -1.01
N SER A 209 9.49 -14.14 -1.62
CA SER A 209 8.66 -13.19 -0.88
C SER A 209 7.26 -13.79 -0.68
N THR A 210 6.79 -13.90 0.56
CA THR A 210 5.43 -14.35 0.86
C THR A 210 4.47 -13.15 0.92
N ARG A 211 3.17 -13.41 0.96
CA ARG A 211 2.16 -12.35 1.01
C ARG A 211 2.24 -11.50 2.29
N ASP A 212 2.68 -12.11 3.38
CA ASP A 212 2.75 -11.55 4.72
C ASP A 212 4.15 -11.04 5.11
N SER A 213 5.20 -11.35 4.35
CA SER A 213 6.57 -10.91 4.65
C SER A 213 6.88 -9.47 4.22
N GLY A 214 6.01 -8.85 3.42
CA GLY A 214 6.25 -7.51 2.86
C GLY A 214 7.51 -7.48 1.99
N ASN A 215 8.53 -6.74 2.43
CA ASN A 215 9.82 -6.64 1.73
C ASN A 215 10.86 -7.68 2.22
N GLN A 216 10.53 -8.44 3.26
CA GLN A 216 11.43 -9.46 3.80
C GLN A 216 11.29 -10.76 3.01
N LEU A 217 12.38 -11.53 2.94
CA LEU A 217 12.46 -12.73 2.13
C LEU A 217 12.60 -13.96 3.02
N LEU A 218 12.03 -15.05 2.55
CA LEU A 218 12.31 -16.40 3.01
C LEU A 218 13.47 -16.97 2.21
N HIS A 219 14.42 -17.59 2.90
CA HIS A 219 15.43 -18.41 2.25
C HIS A 219 14.96 -19.86 2.23
N VAL A 220 14.96 -20.47 1.05
CA VAL A 220 14.55 -21.84 0.84
C VAL A 220 15.64 -22.60 0.12
N VAL A 221 16.08 -23.71 0.70
CA VAL A 221 16.91 -24.69 -0.01
C VAL A 221 16.06 -25.88 -0.41
N ALA A 222 16.00 -26.14 -1.72
CA ALA A 222 15.22 -27.24 -2.29
C ALA A 222 16.12 -28.26 -3.01
N LEU A 223 15.84 -29.56 -2.88
CA LEU A 223 16.58 -30.60 -3.61
C LEU A 223 16.29 -30.61 -5.12
N SER A 224 15.13 -30.11 -5.52
CA SER A 224 14.71 -30.04 -6.91
C SER A 224 13.87 -28.79 -7.17
N ALA A 225 13.91 -28.30 -8.41
CA ALA A 225 13.09 -27.20 -8.90
C ALA A 225 12.40 -27.63 -10.20
N ASP A 226 11.17 -27.19 -10.41
CA ASP A 226 10.47 -27.42 -11.68
C ASP A 226 11.22 -26.78 -12.86
N SER A 227 11.26 -27.48 -14.00
CA SER A 227 12.03 -27.06 -15.18
C SER A 227 11.56 -25.74 -15.81
N GLY A 228 10.35 -25.28 -15.49
CA GLY A 228 9.82 -24.00 -15.95
C GLY A 228 10.29 -22.79 -15.15
N LEU A 229 11.02 -22.99 -14.03
CA LEU A 229 11.48 -21.89 -13.19
C LEU A 229 12.77 -21.27 -13.76
N PRO A 230 12.86 -19.93 -13.84
CA PRO A 230 14.05 -19.26 -14.34
C PRO A 230 15.15 -19.30 -13.27
N LEU A 231 16.28 -19.94 -13.57
CA LEU A 231 17.48 -19.93 -12.72
C LEU A 231 18.21 -18.60 -12.92
N ARG A 232 18.00 -17.64 -12.02
CA ARG A 232 18.63 -16.31 -12.03
C ARG A 232 18.88 -15.82 -10.62
N GLU A 233 19.93 -15.02 -10.46
CA GLU A 233 20.30 -14.39 -9.19
C GLU A 233 19.29 -13.31 -8.77
N GLU A 234 18.75 -12.57 -9.73
CA GLU A 234 17.74 -11.54 -9.48
C GLU A 234 16.60 -11.66 -10.50
N LEU A 235 15.37 -11.86 -10.01
CA LEU A 235 14.13 -11.84 -10.80
C LEU A 235 13.31 -10.56 -10.54
N GLY A 236 13.61 -9.83 -9.47
CA GLY A 236 12.89 -8.63 -9.07
C GLY A 236 11.42 -8.89 -8.71
N SER A 237 10.56 -7.89 -8.91
CA SER A 237 9.14 -7.94 -8.50
C SER A 237 8.24 -8.84 -9.34
N ASN A 238 8.73 -9.25 -10.51
CA ASN A 238 7.97 -9.96 -11.55
C ASN A 238 8.34 -11.45 -11.65
N GLY A 239 8.94 -12.02 -10.61
CA GLY A 239 9.21 -13.45 -10.59
C GLY A 239 7.92 -14.31 -10.59
N PRO A 240 8.02 -15.58 -11.00
CA PRO A 240 6.88 -16.50 -11.00
C PRO A 240 6.41 -16.80 -9.58
N ASP A 241 5.12 -17.10 -9.45
CA ASP A 241 4.57 -17.61 -8.20
C ASP A 241 4.98 -19.09 -8.05
N VAL A 242 5.34 -19.47 -6.82
CA VAL A 242 5.87 -20.78 -6.47
C VAL A 242 5.20 -21.32 -5.21
N GLU A 243 5.15 -22.64 -5.12
CA GLU A 243 4.67 -23.37 -3.94
C GLU A 243 5.69 -24.44 -3.58
N LEU A 244 5.88 -24.63 -2.28
CA LEU A 244 6.69 -25.70 -1.74
C LEU A 244 6.10 -26.21 -0.43
N ALA A 245 6.47 -27.44 -0.09
CA ALA A 245 6.30 -27.98 1.25
C ALA A 245 7.68 -28.38 1.78
N GLY A 246 7.97 -27.92 2.98
CA GLY A 246 9.28 -28.09 3.58
C GLY A 246 9.22 -27.94 5.09
N TYR A 247 10.35 -28.17 5.73
CA TYR A 247 10.50 -28.05 7.17
C TYR A 247 11.16 -26.73 7.52
N PHE A 248 10.65 -26.04 8.55
CA PHE A 248 11.34 -24.89 9.11
C PHE A 248 12.60 -25.37 9.85
N PHE A 249 13.76 -24.87 9.43
CA PHE A 249 15.04 -25.28 9.97
C PHE A 249 15.49 -24.33 11.08
N LYS A 250 15.69 -23.06 10.75
CA LYS A 250 16.14 -22.02 11.69
C LYS A 250 15.87 -20.62 11.17
N ARG A 251 16.07 -19.62 12.03
CA ARG A 251 16.22 -18.23 11.60
C ARG A 251 17.71 -17.98 11.38
N GLU A 252 18.10 -17.60 10.17
CA GLU A 252 19.50 -17.37 9.81
C GLU A 252 19.78 -15.90 9.51
N GLY A 253 21.02 -15.47 9.74
CA GLY A 253 21.50 -14.19 9.30
C GLY A 253 22.01 -14.25 7.86
N TYR A 254 21.79 -13.18 7.11
CA TYR A 254 22.37 -12.95 5.79
C TYR A 254 22.77 -11.49 5.61
N ALA A 255 23.73 -11.25 4.71
CA ALA A 255 24.12 -9.90 4.33
C ALA A 255 23.11 -9.36 3.31
N ALA A 256 22.18 -8.52 3.75
CA ALA A 256 21.29 -7.77 2.89
C ALA A 256 22.00 -6.56 2.29
N LYS A 257 21.65 -6.19 1.07
CA LYS A 257 22.13 -4.95 0.47
C LYS A 257 21.40 -3.78 1.13
N GLY A 258 22.07 -3.06 2.02
CA GLY A 258 21.55 -1.89 2.70
C GLY A 258 21.28 -0.74 1.73
N VAL A 259 20.56 0.29 2.20
CA VAL A 259 20.18 1.48 1.40
C VAL A 259 21.42 2.21 0.86
N ASP A 260 22.51 2.19 1.63
CA ASP A 260 23.79 2.82 1.28
C ASP A 260 24.73 1.89 0.49
N GLY A 261 24.26 0.70 0.11
CA GLY A 261 25.08 -0.32 -0.53
C GLY A 261 26.05 -1.04 0.41
N GLN A 262 26.10 -0.66 1.69
CA GLN A 262 26.77 -1.44 2.73
C GLN A 262 25.93 -2.68 3.08
N GLY A 263 26.60 -3.80 3.36
CA GLY A 263 25.92 -5.05 3.72
C GLY A 263 25.36 -4.97 5.13
N ASP A 264 24.05 -4.83 5.28
CA ASP A 264 23.38 -4.87 6.58
C ASP A 264 23.08 -6.32 6.95
N LEU A 265 23.31 -6.67 8.22
CA LEU A 265 22.91 -7.98 8.72
C LEU A 265 21.40 -8.03 8.86
N ALA A 266 20.75 -8.83 8.03
CA ALA A 266 19.33 -9.10 8.09
C ALA A 266 19.09 -10.57 8.50
N LEU A 267 17.89 -10.84 9.02
CA LEU A 267 17.46 -12.19 9.39
C LEU A 267 16.43 -12.70 8.39
N ALA A 268 16.51 -13.98 8.06
CA ALA A 268 15.55 -14.68 7.22
C ALA A 268 15.19 -16.05 7.82
N PRO A 269 13.95 -16.51 7.66
CA PRO A 269 13.59 -17.90 7.92
C PRO A 269 14.23 -18.81 6.87
N LEU A 270 14.93 -19.86 7.30
CA LEU A 270 15.46 -20.91 6.43
C LEU A 270 14.52 -22.12 6.42
N ILE A 271 14.02 -22.46 5.23
CA ILE A 271 13.16 -23.62 4.98
C ILE A 271 13.89 -24.64 4.11
N LEU A 272 13.77 -25.91 4.48
CA LEU A 272 14.35 -27.03 3.72
C LEU A 272 13.24 -27.82 3.04
N ALA A 273 13.28 -27.88 1.71
CA ALA A 273 12.22 -28.45 0.89
C ALA A 273 12.71 -29.56 -0.05
N GLY A 274 11.83 -30.49 -0.39
CA GLY A 274 12.14 -31.52 -1.39
C GLY A 274 12.06 -31.00 -2.82
N ARG A 275 11.04 -30.18 -3.12
CA ARG A 275 10.77 -29.70 -4.47
C ARG A 275 10.11 -28.32 -4.45
N LEU A 276 10.64 -27.42 -5.27
CA LEU A 276 10.04 -26.11 -5.58
C LEU A 276 9.16 -26.23 -6.82
N ARG A 277 7.86 -25.93 -6.69
CA ARG A 277 6.88 -26.08 -7.78
C ARG A 277 6.51 -24.74 -8.38
N TYR A 278 6.36 -24.71 -9.69
CA TYR A 278 5.82 -23.55 -10.39
C TYR A 278 4.29 -23.50 -10.25
N LEU A 279 3.77 -22.36 -9.77
CA LEU A 279 2.34 -22.09 -9.81
C LEU A 279 2.05 -21.23 -11.03
N PRO A 280 1.27 -21.72 -12.01
CA PRO A 280 0.88 -20.89 -13.13
C PRO A 280 0.09 -19.69 -12.58
N PRO A 281 0.31 -18.48 -13.12
CA PRO A 281 -0.39 -17.30 -12.68
C PRO A 281 -1.88 -17.59 -12.80
N ARG A 282 -2.58 -17.61 -11.65
CA ARG A 282 -4.03 -17.63 -11.67
C ARG A 282 -4.40 -16.32 -12.35
N THR A 283 -4.96 -16.41 -13.55
CA THR A 283 -5.67 -15.30 -14.17
C THR A 283 -6.83 -15.01 -13.23
N LEU A 284 -6.59 -14.15 -12.24
CA LEU A 284 -7.65 -13.49 -11.53
C LEU A 284 -8.31 -12.70 -12.64
N VAL A 285 -9.38 -13.26 -13.19
CA VAL A 285 -10.32 -12.52 -14.01
C VAL A 285 -10.91 -11.52 -13.05
N THR A 286 -10.19 -10.42 -12.84
CA THR A 286 -10.69 -9.29 -12.08
C THR A 286 -11.94 -8.92 -12.82
N ARG A 287 -13.10 -9.11 -12.18
CA ARG A 287 -14.43 -8.78 -12.72
C ARG A 287 -14.54 -7.33 -13.24
N ALA A 288 -13.54 -6.50 -12.95
CA ALA A 288 -13.31 -5.19 -13.54
C ALA A 288 -13.05 -5.24 -15.07
N ASP A 289 -12.45 -6.29 -15.63
CA ASP A 289 -12.33 -6.48 -17.08
C ASP A 289 -13.63 -7.00 -17.72
N GLU A 290 -14.52 -7.59 -16.91
CA GLU A 290 -15.92 -7.85 -17.26
C GLU A 290 -16.84 -6.70 -16.83
N MET A 291 -16.34 -5.47 -16.74
CA MET A 291 -17.22 -4.31 -16.60
C MET A 291 -17.96 -4.15 -17.93
N ASN A 292 -19.14 -4.76 -17.95
CA ASN A 292 -19.94 -5.01 -19.13
C ASN A 292 -20.07 -3.72 -19.97
N PRO A 293 -19.62 -3.70 -21.24
CA PRO A 293 -19.46 -2.48 -22.05
C PRO A 293 -20.67 -1.53 -22.07
N TRP A 294 -21.88 -2.03 -21.84
CA TRP A 294 -23.09 -1.20 -21.72
C TRP A 294 -23.04 -0.19 -20.57
N LEU A 295 -22.36 -0.48 -19.45
CA LEU A 295 -22.21 0.47 -18.34
C LEU A 295 -21.42 1.72 -18.74
N MET A 296 -20.42 1.58 -19.62
CA MET A 296 -19.73 2.72 -20.21
C MET A 296 -20.69 3.56 -21.07
N TRP A 297 -21.51 2.91 -21.90
CA TRP A 297 -22.52 3.59 -22.72
C TRP A 297 -23.57 4.33 -21.89
N VAL A 298 -24.03 3.75 -20.78
CA VAL A 298 -24.94 4.42 -19.84
C VAL A 298 -24.28 5.68 -19.25
N GLY A 299 -23.01 5.58 -18.83
CA GLY A 299 -22.26 6.74 -18.35
C GLY A 299 -22.16 7.86 -19.38
N ILE A 300 -21.89 7.52 -20.64
CA ILE A 300 -21.81 8.48 -21.75
C ILE A 300 -23.17 9.14 -22.00
N ILE A 301 -24.26 8.38 -22.04
CA ILE A 301 -25.62 8.90 -22.29
C ILE A 301 -26.03 9.87 -21.16
N VAL A 302 -25.76 9.51 -19.90
CA VAL A 302 -26.03 10.38 -18.76
C VAL A 302 -25.20 11.67 -18.84
N GLY A 303 -23.90 11.56 -19.19
CA GLY A 303 -23.03 12.72 -19.36
C GLY A 303 -23.51 13.69 -20.46
N ILE A 304 -23.91 13.15 -21.62
CA ILE A 304 -24.48 13.94 -22.72
C ILE A 304 -25.79 14.61 -22.29
N GLY A 305 -26.66 13.90 -21.57
CA GLY A 305 -27.91 14.46 -21.06
C GLY A 305 -27.71 15.67 -20.15
N VAL A 306 -26.71 15.60 -19.25
CA VAL A 306 -26.35 16.73 -18.37
C VAL A 306 -25.78 17.90 -19.17
N LEU A 307 -24.89 17.65 -20.13
CA LEU A 307 -24.35 18.71 -21.00
C LEU A 307 -25.43 19.41 -21.81
N LEU A 308 -26.40 18.67 -22.37
CA LEU A 308 -27.54 19.24 -23.09
C LEU A 308 -28.43 20.11 -22.19
N LEU A 309 -28.64 19.70 -20.93
CA LEU A 309 -29.38 20.51 -19.96
C LEU A 309 -28.66 21.83 -19.64
N ILE A 310 -27.34 21.79 -19.42
CA ILE A 310 -26.53 22.99 -19.17
C ILE A 310 -26.58 23.92 -20.40
N TRP A 311 -26.42 23.36 -21.59
CA TRP A 311 -26.47 24.13 -22.83
C TRP A 311 -27.84 24.77 -23.07
N GLN A 312 -28.93 24.04 -22.85
CA GLN A 312 -30.30 24.57 -22.95
C GLN A 312 -30.52 25.71 -21.96
N PHE A 313 -29.97 25.59 -20.74
CA PHE A 313 -30.07 26.64 -19.73
C PHE A 313 -29.32 27.91 -20.17
N GLN A 314 -28.09 27.79 -20.66
CA GLN A 314 -27.32 28.92 -21.18
C GLN A 314 -27.99 29.58 -22.39
N MET A 315 -28.53 28.77 -23.32
CA MET A 315 -29.26 29.27 -24.49
C MET A 315 -30.53 30.04 -24.07
N SER A 316 -31.26 29.51 -23.09
CA SER A 316 -32.44 30.17 -22.52
C SER A 316 -32.06 31.50 -21.87
N ASP A 317 -30.99 31.53 -21.07
CA ASP A 317 -30.56 32.74 -20.37
C ASP A 317 -30.12 33.85 -21.33
N ASN A 318 -29.46 33.48 -22.43
CA ASN A 318 -29.11 34.41 -23.50
C ASN A 318 -30.34 35.03 -24.20
N ILE A 319 -31.41 34.26 -24.40
CA ILE A 319 -32.67 34.79 -24.98
C ILE A 319 -33.35 35.75 -24.00
N PHE A 320 -33.33 35.44 -22.70
CA PHE A 320 -33.92 36.31 -21.67
C PHE A 320 -33.18 37.63 -21.49
N ARG A 321 -31.85 37.65 -21.68
CA ARG A 321 -31.06 38.89 -21.71
C ARG A 321 -31.52 39.86 -22.82
N GLY A 322 -32.08 39.34 -23.92
CA GLY A 322 -32.61 40.14 -25.02
C GLY A 322 -34.03 40.70 -24.80
N THR A 323 -34.83 40.10 -23.92
CA THR A 323 -36.25 40.47 -23.75
C THR A 323 -36.49 41.43 -22.59
N ARG A 324 -36.40 42.75 -22.86
CA ARG A 324 -37.00 43.93 -22.16
C ARG A 324 -37.04 44.05 -20.62
N THR A 325 -36.73 43.04 -19.81
CA THR A 325 -36.69 43.15 -18.34
C THR A 325 -35.50 43.95 -17.84
N HIS A 326 -34.38 43.96 -18.58
CA HIS A 326 -33.27 44.89 -18.33
C HIS A 326 -33.65 46.37 -18.49
N GLN A 327 -34.73 46.69 -19.23
CA GLN A 327 -35.25 48.07 -19.31
C GLN A 327 -36.11 48.45 -18.09
N LEU A 328 -36.54 47.47 -17.27
CA LEU A 328 -37.32 47.71 -16.05
C LEU A 328 -36.47 47.63 -14.76
N THR A 329 -35.28 47.04 -14.83
CA THR A 329 -34.31 46.99 -13.73
C THR A 329 -33.09 47.88 -13.93
N SER A 330 -32.95 48.56 -15.09
CA SER A 330 -32.10 49.74 -15.16
C SER A 330 -32.61 50.73 -14.12
N PRO A 331 -31.81 51.11 -13.11
CA PRO A 331 -32.24 52.07 -12.10
C PRO A 331 -32.75 53.31 -12.84
N PRO A 332 -33.86 53.93 -12.39
CA PRO A 332 -34.31 55.18 -12.99
C PRO A 332 -33.10 56.10 -13.03
N VAL A 333 -32.83 56.67 -14.21
CA VAL A 333 -31.81 57.69 -14.44
C VAL A 333 -31.78 58.57 -13.21
N ARG A 334 -30.66 58.53 -12.45
CA ARG A 334 -30.50 59.37 -11.27
C ARG A 334 -30.85 60.79 -11.73
N PRO A 335 -31.81 61.50 -11.12
CA PRO A 335 -31.94 62.92 -11.40
C PRO A 335 -30.57 63.52 -11.14
N SER A 336 -29.93 64.07 -12.17
CA SER A 336 -28.67 64.76 -12.02
C SER A 336 -28.91 65.91 -11.05
N PHE A 337 -28.24 65.90 -9.90
CA PHE A 337 -28.25 67.01 -8.96
C PHE A 337 -27.39 68.18 -9.47
N ASP A 338 -27.33 68.41 -10.78
CA ASP A 338 -26.53 69.45 -11.45
C ASP A 338 -27.11 70.88 -11.25
N GLY A 339 -27.83 71.10 -10.15
CA GLY A 339 -28.38 72.40 -9.77
C GLY A 339 -28.69 72.54 -8.29
N VAL A 340 -28.27 71.58 -7.45
CA VAL A 340 -28.38 71.73 -5.99
C VAL A 340 -27.01 72.13 -5.47
N GLU A 341 -26.82 73.43 -5.35
CA GLU A 341 -25.64 74.02 -4.71
C GLU A 341 -25.63 73.59 -3.24
N SER A 342 -24.59 72.84 -2.84
CA SER A 342 -24.45 72.36 -1.48
C SER A 342 -24.11 73.54 -0.57
N VAL A 343 -25.13 74.10 0.09
CA VAL A 343 -24.91 75.10 1.14
C VAL A 343 -24.21 74.41 2.32
N THR A 344 -23.03 74.89 2.69
CA THR A 344 -22.29 74.33 3.82
C THR A 344 -22.99 74.68 5.13
N ILE A 345 -22.89 73.78 6.12
CA ILE A 345 -23.50 73.96 7.46
C ILE A 345 -23.05 75.28 8.10
N GLU A 346 -21.84 75.75 7.80
CA GLU A 346 -21.31 77.04 8.24
C GLU A 346 -22.09 78.23 7.66
N GLN A 347 -22.49 78.19 6.39
CA GLN A 347 -23.33 79.24 5.80
C GLN A 347 -24.73 79.26 6.43
N VAL A 348 -25.31 78.09 6.68
CA VAL A 348 -26.62 78.01 7.38
C VAL A 348 -26.52 78.54 8.81
N LEU A 349 -25.44 78.22 9.53
CA LEU A 349 -25.21 78.74 10.88
C LEU A 349 -24.96 80.24 10.89
N LYS A 350 -24.24 80.75 9.89
CA LYS A 350 -23.99 82.19 9.75
C LYS A 350 -25.27 82.96 9.43
N ASP A 351 -26.07 82.46 8.50
CA ASP A 351 -27.39 83.04 8.20
C ASP A 351 -28.31 83.00 9.42
N MET A 352 -28.33 81.90 10.17
CA MET A 352 -29.11 81.83 11.41
C MET A 352 -28.62 82.81 12.48
N GLN A 353 -27.31 83.03 12.59
CA GLN A 353 -26.73 83.98 13.55
C GLN A 353 -27.02 85.43 13.15
N GLU A 354 -26.92 85.76 11.86
CA GLU A 354 -27.30 87.07 11.33
C GLU A 354 -28.80 87.33 11.51
N HIS A 355 -29.65 86.32 11.28
CA HIS A 355 -31.09 86.42 11.56
C HIS A 355 -31.38 86.64 13.04
N ALA A 356 -30.70 85.91 13.93
CA ALA A 356 -30.86 86.06 15.38
C ALA A 356 -30.46 87.47 15.84
N GLN A 357 -29.36 88.02 15.33
CA GLN A 357 -28.91 89.39 15.65
C GLN A 357 -29.87 90.47 15.16
N GLN A 358 -30.51 90.27 14.00
CA GLN A 358 -31.53 91.21 13.50
C GLN A 358 -32.85 91.14 14.28
N THR A 359 -33.16 90.00 14.91
CA THR A 359 -34.41 89.79 15.65
C THR A 359 -34.32 90.04 17.17
N SER A 360 -33.16 90.41 17.71
CA SER A 360 -33.04 90.78 19.14
C SER A 360 -33.30 92.28 19.34
N PRO A 361 -34.47 92.69 19.90
CA PRO A 361 -34.74 94.09 20.21
C PRO A 361 -33.91 94.54 21.43
N ASP A 362 -33.25 95.70 21.30
CA ASP A 362 -32.54 96.39 22.38
C ASP A 362 -33.47 96.71 23.56
N THR A 363 -33.47 95.86 24.58
CA THR A 363 -33.97 96.23 25.91
C THR A 363 -32.94 97.10 26.63
N SER A 364 -32.88 98.38 26.25
CA SER A 364 -32.21 99.40 27.07
C SER A 364 -33.06 99.70 28.30
N LEU A 365 -32.58 99.26 29.47
CA LEU A 365 -33.06 99.62 30.80
C LEU A 365 -32.99 101.14 31.01
N ILE A 366 -34.13 101.80 31.23
CA ILE A 366 -34.17 103.16 31.79
C ILE A 366 -34.32 103.04 33.31
N SER A 367 -33.28 103.46 34.00
CA SER A 367 -33.27 103.77 35.43
C SER A 367 -34.10 105.03 35.71
N ARG A 368 -34.98 104.97 36.71
CA ARG A 368 -35.26 106.11 37.60
C ARG A 368 -35.76 105.65 38.95
#